data_AF-A0AAW2Z5V1-F1
#
_entry.id   AF-A0AAW2Z5V1-F1
#
_cell.length_a   1.000
_cell.length_b   1.000
_cell.length_c   1.000
_cell.angle_alpha   90.00
_cell.angle_beta   90.00
_cell.angle_gamma   90.00
#
_symmetry.space_group_name_H-M   'P 1'
#
loop_
_entity.id
_entity.type
_entity.pdbx_description
1 polymer ?
#
loop_
_entity_poly.entity_id
_entity_poly.type
_entity_poly.pdbx_seq_one_letter_code
_entity_poly.pdbx_strand_id
1 'polypeptide(L)'
;MSKLIISITLALLIALVFARDCNPTCNTGDSCCDDQKYGPVCFNPSEYKCNALENNLNTICQINDKVCVDRQYGAVCYNPTNFECVKTSKNEYVTCNAGHKVCNNQWCYDPKVHNCLVTSSGNEINCNVDDQVCGETCYNPAYQTCLTKKSGAKVLCDAGNKLCNDVCYNPTFFECQTAQSNTPIICNLGDKVCGEACYNPSVQTCLETSAGSVVNCNIGNKMCGNECYNPEYHTCLTGTNNNKFLCNVGNVACGNSCFNPQSGDKCVDGVTSSPSASNAPSSPNSSTTAPATTAAPSASQTTSAPSASQTTAAPSAAQTTSAPSVTTTPVPTTTRSPSNGDNIVDEKKATESTSGGVMETAGVLTAAAVAAAALL
;
A
#
# COMPACT_ATOMS: atom_id res chain seq x y z
N MET A 1 30.45 -17.24 -72.13
CA MET A 1 29.02 -17.63 -72.20
C MET A 1 28.44 -18.06 -70.84
N SER A 2 29.16 -18.81 -69.99
CA SER A 2 28.64 -19.27 -68.68
C SER A 2 28.16 -18.15 -67.72
N LYS A 3 28.86 -17.01 -67.64
CA LYS A 3 28.46 -15.89 -66.75
C LYS A 3 27.16 -15.18 -67.16
N LEU A 4 26.80 -15.18 -68.45
CA LEU A 4 25.59 -14.52 -68.95
C LEU A 4 24.34 -15.36 -68.64
N ILE A 5 24.46 -16.69 -68.74
CA ILE A 5 23.37 -17.63 -68.45
C ILE A 5 23.01 -17.57 -66.96
N ILE A 6 24.01 -17.56 -66.07
CA ILE A 6 23.79 -17.47 -64.61
C ILE A 6 23.11 -16.14 -64.23
N SER A 7 23.46 -15.04 -64.90
CA SER A 7 22.85 -13.73 -64.63
C SER A 7 21.37 -13.68 -65.03
N ILE A 8 21.00 -14.33 -66.14
CA ILE A 8 19.61 -14.36 -66.62
C ILE A 8 18.77 -15.31 -65.78
N THR A 9 19.27 -16.51 -65.43
CA THR A 9 18.54 -17.42 -64.54
C THR A 9 18.38 -16.84 -63.14
N LEU A 10 19.38 -16.13 -62.60
CA LEU A 10 19.25 -15.46 -61.31
C LEU A 10 18.25 -14.30 -61.35
N ALA A 11 18.24 -13.50 -62.42
CA ALA A 11 17.24 -12.44 -62.60
C ALA A 11 15.82 -12.99 -62.75
N LEU A 12 15.63 -14.13 -63.45
CA LEU A 12 14.34 -14.80 -63.56
C LEU A 12 13.89 -15.44 -62.23
N LEU A 13 14.81 -16.05 -61.48
CA LEU A 13 14.50 -16.58 -60.15
C LEU A 13 14.14 -15.47 -59.16
N ILE A 14 14.85 -14.34 -59.22
CA ILE A 14 14.53 -13.16 -58.42
C ILE A 14 13.14 -12.61 -58.80
N ALA A 15 12.83 -12.50 -60.09
CA ALA A 15 11.50 -12.07 -60.55
C ALA A 15 10.38 -13.05 -60.13
N LEU A 16 10.64 -14.36 -60.13
CA LEU A 16 9.69 -15.39 -59.69
C LEU A 16 9.49 -15.42 -58.17
N VAL A 17 10.50 -15.03 -57.38
CA VAL A 17 10.41 -14.95 -55.91
C VAL A 17 9.70 -13.67 -55.46
N PHE A 18 9.82 -12.57 -56.22
CA PHE A 18 9.11 -11.32 -55.93
C PHE A 18 7.65 -11.30 -56.44
N ALA A 19 7.26 -12.21 -57.33
CA ALA A 19 5.86 -12.47 -57.68
C ALA A 19 5.14 -13.32 -56.60
N ARG A 20 5.38 -13.03 -55.31
CA ARG A 20 4.55 -13.49 -54.19
C ARG A 20 3.23 -12.71 -54.11
N ASP A 21 2.77 -12.26 -55.27
CA ASP A 21 1.55 -11.51 -55.49
C ASP A 21 0.38 -12.44 -55.26
N CYS A 22 -0.17 -12.41 -54.05
CA CYS A 22 -1.58 -12.66 -53.82
C CYS A 22 -2.17 -13.87 -54.58
N ASN A 23 -1.70 -15.07 -54.25
CA ASN A 23 -2.18 -16.33 -54.87
C ASN A 23 -3.11 -17.17 -53.97
N PRO A 24 -4.26 -16.63 -53.53
CA PRO A 24 -5.51 -17.36 -53.51
C PRO A 24 -6.28 -17.08 -54.81
N THR A 25 -6.96 -18.08 -55.36
CA THR A 25 -7.96 -17.86 -56.41
C THR A 25 -9.14 -17.10 -55.80
N CYS A 26 -9.07 -15.77 -55.78
CA CYS A 26 -10.18 -14.92 -55.36
C CYS A 26 -11.37 -15.11 -56.31
N ASN A 27 -12.59 -14.96 -55.80
CA ASN A 27 -13.78 -15.03 -56.64
C ASN A 27 -13.79 -13.88 -57.66
N THR A 28 -14.53 -14.05 -58.75
CA THR A 28 -14.70 -12.98 -59.74
C THR A 28 -15.28 -11.73 -59.08
N GLY A 29 -14.51 -10.64 -59.05
CA GLY A 29 -14.90 -9.36 -58.44
C GLY A 29 -14.15 -9.03 -57.15
N ASP A 30 -13.52 -10.01 -56.49
CA ASP A 30 -12.70 -9.78 -55.31
C ASP A 30 -11.28 -9.32 -55.68
N SER A 31 -10.68 -8.50 -54.82
CA SER A 31 -9.28 -8.08 -54.90
C SER A 31 -8.46 -8.78 -53.82
N CYS A 32 -7.15 -8.90 -53.98
CA CYS A 32 -6.29 -9.51 -52.97
C CYS A 32 -5.39 -8.47 -52.29
N CYS A 33 -5.18 -8.62 -50.98
CA CYS A 33 -4.29 -7.81 -50.16
C CYS A 33 -3.38 -8.74 -49.35
N ASP A 34 -2.07 -8.47 -49.32
CA ASP A 34 -1.14 -9.19 -48.44
C ASP A 34 -1.16 -8.56 -47.05
N ASP A 35 -2.16 -8.90 -46.26
CA ASP A 35 -2.43 -8.34 -44.93
C ASP A 35 -1.35 -8.77 -43.94
N GLN A 36 -0.84 -7.84 -43.13
CA GLN A 36 0.23 -8.11 -42.17
C GLN A 36 -0.07 -9.28 -41.23
N LYS A 37 -1.34 -9.41 -40.80
CA LYS A 37 -1.75 -10.37 -39.77
C LYS A 37 -2.17 -11.70 -40.37
N TYR A 38 -2.74 -11.70 -41.56
CA TYR A 38 -3.38 -12.88 -42.15
C TYR A 38 -2.69 -13.38 -43.43
N GLY A 39 -1.68 -12.67 -43.95
CA GLY A 39 -1.06 -12.93 -45.24
C GLY A 39 -1.99 -12.54 -46.40
N PRO A 40 -1.88 -13.19 -47.57
CA PRO A 40 -2.70 -12.86 -48.74
C PRO A 40 -4.16 -13.25 -48.51
N VAL A 41 -5.04 -12.24 -48.46
CA VAL A 41 -6.47 -12.36 -48.22
C VAL A 41 -7.24 -11.68 -49.36
N CYS A 42 -8.27 -12.37 -49.87
CA CYS A 42 -9.22 -11.81 -50.82
C CYS A 42 -10.27 -10.95 -50.09
N PHE A 43 -10.62 -9.79 -50.63
CA PHE A 43 -11.65 -8.89 -50.10
C PHE A 43 -12.52 -8.33 -51.23
N ASN A 44 -13.76 -8.02 -50.91
CA ASN A 44 -14.67 -7.33 -51.84
C ASN A 44 -14.30 -5.83 -51.91
N PRO A 45 -13.83 -5.30 -53.07
CA PRO A 45 -13.39 -3.92 -53.20
C PRO A 45 -14.52 -2.89 -53.13
N SER A 46 -15.80 -3.32 -53.17
CA SER A 46 -16.95 -2.42 -52.97
C SER A 46 -17.21 -2.10 -51.49
N GLU A 47 -16.70 -2.92 -50.58
CA GLU A 47 -16.89 -2.75 -49.13
C GLU A 47 -15.57 -2.39 -48.41
N TYR A 48 -14.45 -2.90 -48.92
CA TYR A 48 -13.14 -2.78 -48.29
C TYR A 48 -12.09 -2.23 -49.27
N LYS A 49 -10.99 -1.73 -48.70
CA LYS A 49 -9.79 -1.30 -49.42
C LYS A 49 -8.55 -1.86 -48.74
N CYS A 50 -7.59 -2.30 -49.56
CA CYS A 50 -6.24 -2.64 -49.09
C CYS A 50 -5.43 -1.35 -48.98
N ASN A 51 -5.00 -1.00 -47.78
CA ASN A 51 -4.12 0.15 -47.56
C ASN A 51 -2.68 -0.36 -47.50
N ALA A 52 -1.89 -0.01 -48.50
CA ALA A 52 -0.46 -0.29 -48.50
C ALA A 52 0.26 0.71 -47.60
N LEU A 53 0.95 0.21 -46.57
CA LEU A 53 1.75 1.02 -45.66
C LEU A 53 3.24 0.76 -45.89
N GLU A 54 4.07 1.69 -45.42
CA GLU A 54 5.52 1.50 -45.39
C GLU A 54 5.88 0.24 -44.58
N ASN A 55 6.92 -0.48 -45.01
CA ASN A 55 7.41 -1.73 -44.40
C ASN A 55 6.49 -2.96 -44.56
N ASN A 56 5.69 -3.03 -45.63
CA ASN A 56 4.81 -4.17 -45.94
C ASN A 56 3.74 -4.44 -44.86
N LEU A 57 3.35 -3.41 -44.11
CA LEU A 57 2.27 -3.49 -43.12
C LEU A 57 0.91 -3.26 -43.79
N ASN A 58 0.61 -3.97 -44.87
CA ASN A 58 -0.67 -3.75 -45.54
C ASN A 58 -1.81 -4.18 -44.62
N THR A 59 -2.91 -3.46 -44.67
CA THR A 59 -4.11 -3.80 -43.89
C THR A 59 -5.37 -3.56 -44.69
N ILE A 60 -6.32 -4.49 -44.56
CA ILE A 60 -7.65 -4.39 -45.20
C ILE A 60 -8.58 -3.62 -44.26
N CYS A 61 -9.10 -2.49 -44.72
CA CYS A 61 -10.06 -1.68 -43.96
C CYS A 61 -11.36 -1.47 -44.72
N GLN A 62 -12.45 -1.12 -44.03
CA GLN A 62 -13.66 -0.67 -44.72
C GLN A 62 -13.36 0.60 -45.53
N ILE A 63 -14.14 0.83 -46.59
CA ILE A 63 -13.85 1.88 -47.58
C ILE A 63 -13.71 3.29 -46.95
N ASN A 64 -14.47 3.55 -45.89
CA ASN A 64 -14.50 4.83 -45.17
C ASN A 64 -13.55 4.91 -43.97
N ASP A 65 -12.94 3.79 -43.58
CA ASP A 65 -11.99 3.77 -42.47
C ASP A 65 -10.63 4.34 -42.89
N LYS A 66 -9.90 4.86 -41.92
CA LYS A 66 -8.51 5.29 -42.04
C LYS A 66 -7.59 4.27 -41.37
N VAL A 67 -6.30 4.37 -41.66
CA VAL A 67 -5.28 3.51 -41.04
C VAL A 67 -4.43 4.32 -40.07
N CYS A 68 -4.15 3.73 -38.91
CA CYS A 68 -3.18 4.20 -37.93
C CYS A 68 -2.13 3.11 -37.73
N VAL A 69 -0.83 3.44 -37.78
CA VAL A 69 0.23 2.50 -37.41
C VAL A 69 0.44 2.61 -35.91
N ASP A 70 -0.42 1.93 -35.16
CA ASP A 70 -0.40 1.91 -33.71
C ASP A 70 0.84 1.17 -33.20
N ARG A 71 1.52 1.75 -32.22
CA ARG A 71 2.73 1.17 -31.64
C ARG A 71 2.51 -0.24 -31.09
N GLN A 72 1.36 -0.50 -30.47
CA GLN A 72 1.07 -1.76 -29.79
C GLN A 72 0.52 -2.80 -30.75
N TYR A 73 -0.27 -2.37 -31.73
CA TYR A 73 -1.09 -3.26 -32.54
C TYR A 73 -0.68 -3.32 -34.01
N GLY A 74 0.29 -2.52 -34.45
CA GLY A 74 0.68 -2.39 -35.85
C GLY A 74 -0.34 -1.58 -36.65
N ALA A 75 -0.57 -1.95 -37.91
CA ALA A 75 -1.57 -1.28 -38.73
C ALA A 75 -3.00 -1.59 -38.24
N VAL A 76 -3.73 -0.55 -37.80
CA VAL A 76 -5.11 -0.65 -37.31
C VAL A 76 -6.03 0.23 -38.16
N CYS A 77 -7.14 -0.34 -38.60
CA CYS A 77 -8.23 0.39 -39.25
C CYS A 77 -9.11 1.07 -38.19
N TYR A 78 -9.45 2.33 -38.39
CA TYR A 78 -10.35 3.06 -37.51
C TYR A 78 -11.35 3.93 -38.28
N ASN A 79 -12.56 4.03 -37.74
CA ASN A 79 -13.57 4.94 -38.26
C ASN A 79 -13.25 6.38 -37.80
N PRO A 80 -12.96 7.32 -38.71
CA PRO A 80 -12.52 8.67 -38.37
C PRO A 80 -13.60 9.56 -37.73
N THR A 81 -14.87 9.12 -37.70
CA THR A 81 -15.93 9.80 -36.97
C THR A 81 -15.84 9.56 -35.46
N ASN A 82 -15.36 8.37 -35.06
CA ASN A 82 -15.34 7.95 -33.67
C ASN A 82 -13.92 7.96 -33.08
N PHE A 83 -12.90 7.86 -33.93
CA PHE A 83 -11.50 7.72 -33.52
C PHE A 83 -10.57 8.64 -34.31
N GLU A 84 -9.40 8.89 -33.74
CA GLU A 84 -8.33 9.70 -34.31
C GLU A 84 -6.97 9.02 -34.06
N CYS A 85 -6.07 9.09 -35.05
CA CYS A 85 -4.70 8.59 -34.92
C CYS A 85 -3.80 9.71 -34.38
N VAL A 86 -3.45 9.62 -33.10
CA VAL A 86 -2.72 10.68 -32.39
C VAL A 86 -1.24 10.35 -32.32
N LYS A 87 -0.41 11.32 -32.69
CA LYS A 87 1.05 11.20 -32.66
C LYS A 87 1.59 11.41 -31.25
N THR A 88 2.45 10.51 -30.79
CA THR A 88 3.11 10.58 -29.47
C THR A 88 4.37 11.44 -29.50
N SER A 89 4.93 11.81 -28.34
CA SER A 89 6.18 12.58 -28.27
C SER A 89 7.40 11.78 -28.76
N LYS A 90 7.27 10.45 -28.85
CA LYS A 90 8.27 9.54 -29.43
C LYS A 90 8.11 9.33 -30.94
N ASN A 91 7.29 10.13 -31.62
CA ASN A 91 7.00 9.98 -33.05
C ASN A 91 6.34 8.63 -33.40
N GLU A 92 5.66 8.02 -32.43
CA GLU A 92 4.81 6.84 -32.62
C GLU A 92 3.36 7.30 -32.76
N TYR A 93 2.44 6.38 -33.08
CA TYR A 93 1.01 6.71 -33.15
C TYR A 93 0.21 5.80 -32.23
N VAL A 94 -0.88 6.35 -31.70
CA VAL A 94 -1.88 5.63 -30.89
C VAL A 94 -3.27 6.00 -31.40
N THR A 95 -4.14 5.01 -31.54
CA THR A 95 -5.54 5.24 -31.91
C THR A 95 -6.35 5.61 -30.68
N CYS A 96 -6.94 6.81 -30.67
CA CYS A 96 -7.75 7.34 -29.57
C CYS A 96 -9.18 7.60 -30.02
N ASN A 97 -10.13 7.73 -29.09
CA ASN A 97 -11.45 8.30 -29.41
C ASN A 97 -11.29 9.73 -29.96
N ALA A 98 -12.19 10.14 -30.85
CA ALA A 98 -12.15 11.48 -31.44
C ALA A 98 -12.15 12.56 -30.35
N GLY A 99 -11.17 13.47 -30.42
CA GLY A 99 -10.99 14.55 -29.44
C GLY A 99 -10.24 14.16 -28.16
N HIS A 100 -9.90 12.89 -27.95
CA HIS A 100 -9.01 12.48 -26.86
C HIS A 100 -7.54 12.81 -27.17
N LYS A 101 -6.72 12.95 -26.13
CA LYS A 101 -5.27 13.18 -26.23
C LYS A 101 -4.50 11.99 -25.68
N VAL A 102 -3.21 11.89 -26.00
CA VAL A 102 -2.32 10.85 -25.45
C VAL A 102 -1.57 11.38 -24.24
N CYS A 103 -1.47 10.56 -23.19
CA CYS A 103 -0.63 10.77 -22.02
C CYS A 103 0.35 9.62 -21.85
N ASN A 104 1.60 9.93 -21.49
CA ASN A 104 2.68 8.97 -21.29
C ASN A 104 2.94 8.07 -22.51
N ASN A 105 2.77 8.63 -23.72
CA ASN A 105 2.95 7.93 -24.99
C ASN A 105 2.15 6.62 -25.16
N GLN A 106 1.10 6.41 -24.37
CA GLN A 106 0.41 5.11 -24.33
C GLN A 106 -1.09 5.23 -24.08
N TRP A 107 -1.55 6.20 -23.29
CA TRP A 107 -2.93 6.22 -22.80
C TRP A 107 -3.71 7.37 -23.40
N CYS A 108 -4.84 7.07 -24.04
CA CYS A 108 -5.78 8.09 -24.49
C CYS A 108 -6.63 8.59 -23.32
N TYR A 109 -6.81 9.90 -23.19
CA TYR A 109 -7.66 10.52 -22.17
C TYR A 109 -8.56 11.60 -22.77
N ASP A 110 -9.76 11.77 -22.21
CA ASP A 110 -10.64 12.87 -22.57
C ASP A 110 -10.18 14.15 -21.83
N PRO A 111 -9.72 15.19 -22.54
CA PRO A 111 -9.25 16.43 -21.93
C PRO A 111 -10.33 17.24 -21.21
N LYS A 112 -11.62 16.85 -21.30
CA LYS A 112 -12.71 17.47 -20.55
C LYS A 112 -12.82 16.97 -19.11
N VAL A 113 -12.30 15.78 -18.83
CA VAL A 113 -12.38 15.13 -17.51
C VAL A 113 -11.01 14.81 -16.92
N HIS A 114 -9.95 14.79 -17.74
CA HIS A 114 -8.59 14.53 -17.28
C HIS A 114 -7.56 15.49 -17.90
N ASN A 115 -6.39 15.58 -17.25
CA ASN A 115 -5.21 16.31 -17.68
C ASN A 115 -3.98 15.37 -17.63
N CYS A 116 -3.09 15.51 -18.60
CA CYS A 116 -1.78 14.86 -18.55
C CYS A 116 -0.76 15.80 -17.89
N LEU A 117 -0.29 15.45 -16.70
CA LEU A 117 0.64 16.25 -15.91
C LEU A 117 2.01 15.60 -15.85
N VAL A 118 3.07 16.41 -15.77
CA VAL A 118 4.46 15.94 -15.69
C VAL A 118 4.92 15.92 -14.23
N THR A 119 5.45 14.78 -13.78
CA THR A 119 5.98 14.58 -12.43
C THR A 119 7.38 15.18 -12.29
N SER A 120 7.88 15.25 -11.05
CA SER A 120 9.24 15.74 -10.79
C SER A 120 10.34 14.89 -11.42
N SER A 121 10.06 13.63 -11.75
CA SER A 121 10.99 12.74 -12.47
C SER A 121 10.88 12.87 -13.99
N GLY A 122 9.96 13.70 -14.49
CA GLY A 122 9.70 13.89 -15.92
C GLY A 122 8.71 12.88 -16.52
N ASN A 123 8.08 12.04 -15.70
CA ASN A 123 7.05 11.12 -16.18
C ASN A 123 5.74 11.86 -16.42
N GLU A 124 4.99 11.45 -17.43
CA GLU A 124 3.63 11.93 -17.66
C GLU A 124 2.62 11.03 -16.93
N ILE A 125 1.68 11.61 -16.19
CA ILE A 125 0.60 10.90 -15.50
C ILE A 125 -0.76 11.54 -15.83
N ASN A 126 -1.78 10.69 -15.95
CA ASN A 126 -3.15 11.12 -16.23
C ASN A 126 -3.91 11.40 -14.93
N CYS A 127 -4.33 12.64 -14.71
CA CYS A 127 -5.01 13.12 -13.51
C CYS A 127 -6.40 13.68 -13.84
N ASN A 128 -7.32 13.83 -12.89
CA ASN A 128 -8.59 14.54 -13.15
C ASN A 128 -8.34 16.04 -13.42
N VAL A 129 -9.30 16.76 -14.03
CA VAL A 129 -9.10 18.19 -14.46
C VAL A 129 -8.65 19.14 -13.35
N ASP A 130 -8.94 18.85 -12.08
CA ASP A 130 -8.60 19.71 -10.94
C ASP A 130 -7.53 19.12 -10.01
N ASP A 131 -7.03 17.93 -10.34
CA ASP A 131 -6.01 17.27 -9.56
C ASP A 131 -4.63 17.89 -9.85
N GLN A 132 -3.76 17.87 -8.85
CA GLN A 132 -2.36 18.30 -8.94
C GLN A 132 -1.42 17.11 -8.75
N VAL A 133 -0.13 17.29 -9.01
CA VAL A 133 0.88 16.25 -8.81
C VAL A 133 1.56 16.38 -7.45
N CYS A 134 1.61 15.28 -6.71
CA CYS A 134 2.44 15.11 -5.52
C CYS A 134 3.37 13.91 -5.68
N GLY A 135 4.65 14.18 -5.95
CA GLY A 135 5.61 13.14 -6.30
C GLY A 135 5.23 12.50 -7.63
N GLU A 136 4.84 11.22 -7.60
CA GLU A 136 4.42 10.43 -8.77
C GLU A 136 2.91 10.13 -8.78
N THR A 137 2.13 10.85 -7.97
CA THR A 137 0.68 10.62 -7.82
C THR A 137 -0.12 11.89 -8.02
N CYS A 138 -1.33 11.76 -8.57
CA CYS A 138 -2.30 12.83 -8.63
C CYS A 138 -3.00 12.97 -7.28
N TYR A 139 -3.38 14.19 -6.89
CA TYR A 139 -4.15 14.46 -5.69
C TYR A 139 -5.13 15.61 -5.88
N ASN A 140 -6.27 15.55 -5.18
CA ASN A 140 -7.24 16.62 -5.21
C ASN A 140 -6.96 17.64 -4.08
N PRO A 141 -6.61 18.90 -4.39
CA PRO A 141 -6.24 19.89 -3.39
C PRO A 141 -7.40 20.34 -2.48
N ALA A 142 -8.66 20.02 -2.81
CA ALA A 142 -9.81 20.29 -1.94
C ALA A 142 -9.87 19.33 -0.74
N TYR A 143 -9.29 18.13 -0.85
CA TYR A 143 -9.35 17.08 0.18
C TYR A 143 -7.99 16.71 0.74
N GLN A 144 -6.91 17.03 0.02
CA GLN A 144 -5.55 16.62 0.34
C GLN A 144 -4.55 17.77 0.18
N THR A 145 -3.40 17.66 0.82
CA THR A 145 -2.26 18.57 0.69
C THR A 145 -1.00 17.78 0.37
N CYS A 146 -0.16 18.32 -0.51
CA CYS A 146 1.14 17.74 -0.83
C CYS A 146 2.24 18.42 0.00
N LEU A 147 2.83 17.66 0.93
CA LEU A 147 3.90 18.16 1.79
C LEU A 147 5.24 17.55 1.39
N THR A 148 6.33 18.23 1.78
CA THR A 148 7.71 17.78 1.47
C THR A 148 8.36 17.29 2.76
N LYS A 149 8.77 16.02 2.77
CA LYS A 149 9.53 15.39 3.84
C LYS A 149 10.91 16.04 3.98
N LYS A 150 11.58 15.83 5.11
CA LYS A 150 12.98 16.28 5.31
C LYS A 150 13.94 15.71 4.27
N SER A 151 13.67 14.51 3.76
CA SER A 151 14.44 13.88 2.67
C SER A 151 14.23 14.53 1.29
N GLY A 152 13.30 15.49 1.16
CA GLY A 152 12.87 16.06 -0.13
C GLY A 152 11.77 15.26 -0.83
N ALA A 153 11.47 14.04 -0.36
CA ALA A 153 10.37 13.25 -0.90
C ALA A 153 9.01 13.92 -0.65
N LYS A 154 8.07 13.75 -1.57
CA LYS A 154 6.70 14.26 -1.44
C LYS A 154 5.82 13.27 -0.68
N VAL A 155 4.86 13.76 0.09
CA VAL A 155 3.88 12.96 0.82
C VAL A 155 2.51 13.63 0.77
N LEU A 156 1.48 12.81 0.56
CA LEU A 156 0.09 13.25 0.62
C LEU A 156 -0.44 13.13 2.04
N CYS A 157 -1.08 14.20 2.50
CA CYS A 157 -1.82 14.24 3.76
C CYS A 157 -3.23 14.77 3.48
N ASP A 158 -4.18 14.56 4.40
CA ASP A 158 -5.48 15.22 4.31
C ASP A 158 -5.34 16.75 4.34
N ALA A 159 -6.27 17.46 3.71
CA ALA A 159 -6.28 18.92 3.69
C ALA A 159 -6.22 19.50 5.11
N GLY A 160 -5.30 20.43 5.33
CA GLY A 160 -5.06 21.07 6.63
C GLY A 160 -4.08 20.32 7.56
N ASN A 161 -3.72 19.06 7.26
CA ASN A 161 -2.70 18.34 8.02
C ASN A 161 -1.30 18.96 7.81
N LYS A 162 -0.41 18.75 8.79
CA LYS A 162 0.98 19.21 8.80
C LYS A 162 1.93 18.01 8.97
N LEU A 163 3.23 18.22 8.75
CA LEU A 163 4.25 17.20 9.02
C LEU A 163 4.87 17.37 10.40
N CYS A 164 4.98 16.26 11.13
CA CYS A 164 5.83 16.08 12.30
C CYS A 164 6.70 14.85 12.06
N ASN A 165 8.01 15.05 11.92
CA ASN A 165 8.96 13.98 11.58
C ASN A 165 8.51 13.11 10.39
N ASP A 166 8.14 13.74 9.27
CA ASP A 166 7.63 13.09 8.05
C ASP A 166 6.29 12.33 8.19
N VAL A 167 5.62 12.45 9.33
CA VAL A 167 4.27 11.91 9.58
C VAL A 167 3.24 13.03 9.53
N CYS A 168 2.14 12.80 8.81
CA CYS A 168 1.02 13.73 8.75
C CYS A 168 0.28 13.75 10.10
N TYR A 169 -0.04 14.94 10.62
CA TYR A 169 -0.91 15.10 11.78
C TYR A 169 -1.93 16.22 11.56
N ASN A 170 -3.08 16.09 12.21
CA ASN A 170 -4.12 17.11 12.20
C ASN A 170 -3.85 18.14 13.31
N PRO A 171 -3.56 19.41 12.99
CA PRO A 171 -3.21 20.44 13.97
C PRO A 171 -4.40 20.91 14.83
N THR A 172 -5.64 20.49 14.53
CA THR A 172 -6.81 20.74 15.37
C THR A 172 -6.81 19.86 16.61
N PHE A 173 -6.22 18.67 16.56
CA PHE A 173 -6.23 17.69 17.66
C PHE A 173 -4.86 17.42 18.26
N PHE A 174 -3.80 17.70 17.50
CA PHE A 174 -2.44 17.36 17.88
C PHE A 174 -1.47 18.52 17.68
N GLU A 175 -0.34 18.46 18.38
CA GLU A 175 0.78 19.39 18.26
C GLU A 175 2.08 18.61 18.05
N CYS A 176 2.95 19.13 17.18
CA CYS A 176 4.30 18.58 17.00
C CYS A 176 5.26 19.25 17.98
N GLN A 177 5.77 18.48 18.93
CA GLN A 177 6.70 18.94 19.96
C GLN A 177 8.06 18.26 19.80
N THR A 178 9.09 18.78 20.46
CA THR A 178 10.45 18.23 20.42
C THR A 178 10.73 17.47 21.71
N ALA A 179 11.05 16.17 21.60
CA ALA A 179 11.49 15.34 22.70
C ALA A 179 12.86 15.72 23.24
N GLN A 180 13.22 15.21 24.43
CA GLN A 180 14.55 15.47 25.02
C GLN A 180 15.70 15.00 24.11
N SER A 181 15.49 13.94 23.33
CA SER A 181 16.41 13.48 22.28
C SER A 181 16.52 14.40 21.05
N ASN A 182 15.85 15.57 21.02
CA ASN A 182 15.62 16.39 19.84
C ASN A 182 14.83 15.71 18.71
N THR A 183 14.12 14.63 19.02
CA THR A 183 13.24 13.95 18.06
C THR A 183 11.85 14.59 18.08
N PRO A 184 11.27 14.99 16.93
CA PRO A 184 9.91 15.51 16.91
C PRO A 184 8.90 14.39 17.21
N ILE A 185 7.95 14.66 18.11
CA ILE A 185 6.88 13.75 18.52
C ILE A 185 5.52 14.46 18.39
N ILE A 186 4.47 13.68 18.11
CA ILE A 186 3.09 14.18 18.00
C ILE A 186 2.40 13.96 19.35
N CYS A 187 1.94 15.03 19.98
CA CYS A 187 1.19 15.00 21.24
C CYS A 187 -0.26 15.46 21.02
N ASN A 188 -1.19 15.06 21.89
CA ASN A 188 -2.52 15.69 21.87
C ASN A 188 -2.38 17.18 22.19
N LEU A 189 -3.30 17.98 21.66
CA LEU A 189 -3.34 19.40 21.94
C LEU A 189 -3.46 19.64 23.46
N GLY A 190 -2.50 20.36 24.04
CA GLY A 190 -2.43 20.64 25.48
C GLY A 190 -1.61 19.65 26.31
N ASP A 191 -1.24 18.50 25.75
CA ASP A 191 -0.25 17.61 26.38
C ASP A 191 1.15 18.26 26.30
N LYS A 192 2.04 17.85 27.21
CA LYS A 192 3.44 18.30 27.26
C LYS A 192 4.38 17.13 27.04
N VAL A 193 5.64 17.39 26.71
CA VAL A 193 6.66 16.33 26.61
C VAL A 193 7.28 16.01 27.98
N CYS A 194 7.38 14.71 28.28
CA CYS A 194 8.17 14.13 29.36
C CYS A 194 9.09 13.06 28.78
N GLY A 195 10.34 13.43 28.52
CA GLY A 195 11.34 12.54 27.93
C GLY A 195 11.05 12.34 26.45
N GLU A 196 10.68 11.12 26.09
CA GLU A 196 10.32 10.71 24.73
C GLU A 196 8.81 10.51 24.55
N ALA A 197 8.00 10.85 25.56
CA ALA A 197 6.56 10.65 25.55
C ALA A 197 5.79 11.93 25.89
N CYS A 198 4.54 11.99 25.46
CA CYS A 198 3.61 13.06 25.83
C CYS A 198 2.90 12.69 27.14
N TYR A 199 2.56 13.70 27.95
CA TYR A 199 1.79 13.55 29.18
C TYR A 199 0.76 14.67 29.31
N ASN A 200 -0.36 14.38 29.99
CA ASN A 200 -1.41 15.37 30.24
C ASN A 200 -1.15 16.11 31.56
N PRO A 201 -0.75 17.39 31.54
CA PRO A 201 -0.38 18.12 32.75
C PRO A 201 -1.55 18.35 33.73
N SER A 202 -2.79 18.08 33.32
CA SER A 202 -3.98 18.20 34.19
C SER A 202 -4.12 17.03 35.17
N VAL A 203 -3.48 15.90 34.89
CA VAL A 203 -3.57 14.67 35.70
C VAL A 203 -2.22 14.03 36.00
N GLN A 204 -1.16 14.51 35.34
CA GLN A 204 0.18 13.95 35.41
C GLN A 204 1.23 15.05 35.64
N THR A 205 2.38 14.63 36.17
CA THR A 205 3.57 15.45 36.38
C THR A 205 4.80 14.71 35.84
N CYS A 206 5.71 15.45 35.21
CA CYS A 206 6.98 14.91 34.73
C CYS A 206 8.07 15.14 35.79
N LEU A 207 8.64 14.07 36.33
CA LEU A 207 9.64 14.13 37.39
C LEU A 207 10.99 13.59 36.91
N GLU A 208 12.06 14.28 37.29
CA GLU A 208 13.43 13.87 36.98
C GLU A 208 13.95 12.86 38.02
N THR A 209 14.58 11.79 37.55
CA THR A 209 15.29 10.82 38.38
C THR A 209 16.65 11.38 38.78
N SER A 210 17.27 10.81 39.81
CA SER A 210 18.66 11.17 40.17
C SER A 210 19.69 10.84 39.09
N ALA A 211 19.32 10.04 38.08
CA ALA A 211 20.15 9.72 36.92
C ALA A 211 19.93 10.69 35.73
N GLY A 212 19.09 11.73 35.89
CA GLY A 212 18.77 12.69 34.83
C GLY A 212 17.76 12.19 33.79
N SER A 213 17.19 10.99 33.99
CA SER A 213 16.04 10.52 33.18
C SER A 213 14.76 11.17 33.69
N VAL A 214 13.68 11.16 32.91
CA VAL A 214 12.38 11.67 33.37
C VAL A 214 11.32 10.59 33.33
N VAL A 215 10.39 10.65 34.29
CA VAL A 215 9.30 9.70 34.47
C VAL A 215 7.99 10.46 34.58
N ASN A 216 6.98 9.97 33.86
CA ASN A 216 5.62 10.47 33.93
C ASN A 216 4.89 9.85 35.14
N CYS A 217 4.49 10.67 36.10
CA CYS A 217 3.78 10.26 37.31
C CYS A 217 2.39 10.90 37.36
N ASN A 218 1.43 10.28 38.06
CA ASN A 218 0.17 10.96 38.39
C ASN A 218 0.42 12.18 39.28
N ILE A 219 -0.43 13.19 39.18
CA ILE A 219 -0.36 14.36 40.06
C ILE A 219 -0.41 13.93 41.54
N GLY A 220 0.42 14.56 42.37
CA GLY A 220 0.55 14.22 43.80
C GLY A 220 1.52 13.07 44.09
N ASN A 221 1.87 12.24 43.11
CA ASN A 221 2.90 11.22 43.30
C ASN A 221 4.30 11.84 43.41
N LYS A 222 5.18 11.13 44.10
CA LYS A 222 6.60 11.47 44.29
C LYS A 222 7.51 10.39 43.71
N MET A 223 8.79 10.71 43.54
CA MET A 223 9.79 9.74 43.08
C MET A 223 10.40 8.95 44.26
N CYS A 224 10.48 7.63 44.11
CA CYS A 224 11.32 6.75 44.93
C CYS A 224 12.24 5.93 44.04
N GLY A 225 13.52 6.29 44.01
CA GLY A 225 14.44 5.74 43.01
C GLY A 225 13.99 6.14 41.60
N ASN A 226 13.61 5.15 40.80
CA ASN A 226 13.13 5.32 39.42
C ASN A 226 11.61 5.16 39.28
N GLU A 227 10.88 5.00 40.38
CA GLU A 227 9.44 4.74 40.36
C GLU A 227 8.64 5.87 41.01
N CYS A 228 7.44 6.11 40.48
CA CYS A 228 6.47 7.01 41.08
C CYS A 228 5.71 6.29 42.20
N TYR A 229 5.48 6.96 43.32
CA TYR A 229 4.64 6.45 44.40
C TYR A 229 3.66 7.50 44.91
N ASN A 230 2.50 7.06 45.42
CA ASN A 230 1.57 7.93 46.13
C ASN A 230 2.01 8.05 47.61
N PRO A 231 2.35 9.26 48.10
CA PRO A 231 2.80 9.49 49.47
C PRO A 231 1.71 9.31 50.55
N GLU A 232 0.44 9.17 50.17
CA GLU A 232 -0.65 8.85 51.10
C GLU A 232 -0.60 7.40 51.58
N TYR A 233 -0.10 6.49 50.73
CA TYR A 233 -0.08 5.05 51.02
C TYR A 233 1.33 4.52 51.30
N HIS A 234 2.35 5.20 50.78
CA HIS A 234 3.73 4.76 50.89
C HIS A 234 4.69 5.88 51.31
N THR A 235 5.83 5.49 51.87
CA THR A 235 6.98 6.33 52.15
C THR A 235 8.20 5.80 51.41
N CYS A 236 9.01 6.69 50.85
CA CYS A 236 10.26 6.32 50.21
C CYS A 236 11.39 6.37 51.23
N LEU A 237 12.02 5.22 51.47
CA LEU A 237 13.11 5.10 52.42
C LEU A 237 14.43 4.81 51.72
N THR A 238 15.52 5.26 52.34
CA THR A 238 16.88 4.98 51.89
C THR A 238 17.47 3.87 52.76
N GLY A 239 17.85 2.77 52.13
CA GLY A 239 18.50 1.64 52.77
C GLY A 239 20.02 1.76 52.88
N THR A 240 20.65 0.61 53.09
CA THR A 240 22.09 0.50 52.97
C THR A 240 22.50 0.71 51.51
N ASN A 241 23.70 1.27 51.30
CA ASN A 241 24.23 1.61 49.97
C ASN A 241 23.42 2.67 49.19
N ASN A 242 22.67 3.54 49.88
CA ASN A 242 21.84 4.60 49.27
C ASN A 242 20.72 4.09 48.34
N ASN A 243 20.35 2.81 48.43
CA ASN A 243 19.25 2.26 47.66
C ASN A 243 17.91 2.80 48.17
N LYS A 244 17.09 3.36 47.27
CA LYS A 244 15.75 3.83 47.60
C LYS A 244 14.74 2.70 47.39
N PHE A 245 13.87 2.45 48.36
CA PHE A 245 12.79 1.47 48.24
C PHE A 245 11.51 1.97 48.91
N LEU A 246 10.39 1.43 48.46
CA LEU A 246 9.06 1.87 48.85
C LEU A 246 8.51 1.03 50.00
N CYS A 247 8.00 1.69 51.04
CA CYS A 247 7.37 1.05 52.19
C CYS A 247 5.98 1.61 52.46
N ASN A 248 5.11 0.83 53.10
CA ASN A 248 3.84 1.38 53.60
C ASN A 248 4.10 2.53 54.59
N VAL A 249 3.19 3.51 54.62
CA VAL A 249 3.25 4.59 55.62
C VAL A 249 3.30 4.01 57.03
N GLY A 250 4.18 4.56 57.88
CA GLY A 250 4.43 4.09 59.24
C GLY A 250 5.57 3.08 59.39
N ASN A 251 6.01 2.46 58.29
CA ASN A 251 7.21 1.62 58.30
C ASN A 251 8.49 2.46 58.28
N VAL A 252 9.57 1.91 58.85
CA VAL A 252 10.92 2.47 58.83
C VAL A 252 11.90 1.51 58.13
N ALA A 253 13.09 1.99 57.80
CA ALA A 253 14.09 1.19 57.10
C ALA A 253 14.80 0.26 58.10
N CYS A 254 14.90 -1.02 57.76
CA CYS A 254 15.76 -1.99 58.41
C CYS A 254 16.63 -2.65 57.35
N GLY A 255 17.89 -2.22 57.24
CA GLY A 255 18.75 -2.63 56.13
C GLY A 255 18.18 -2.15 54.78
N ASN A 256 17.83 -3.09 53.91
CA ASN A 256 17.19 -2.83 52.60
C ASN A 256 15.73 -3.29 52.56
N SER A 257 15.06 -3.32 53.71
CA SER A 257 13.68 -3.78 53.83
C SER A 257 12.84 -2.88 54.73
N CYS A 258 11.53 -2.95 54.52
CA CYS A 258 10.54 -2.22 55.30
C CYS A 258 10.28 -2.94 56.61
N PHE A 259 10.32 -2.20 57.72
CA PHE A 259 10.06 -2.73 59.05
C PHE A 259 8.94 -1.92 59.71
N ASN A 260 7.93 -2.62 60.24
CA ASN A 260 6.85 -1.98 60.99
C ASN A 260 7.21 -1.97 62.50
N PRO A 261 7.51 -0.81 63.11
CA PRO A 261 7.85 -0.75 64.53
C PRO A 261 6.68 -1.11 65.45
N GLN A 262 5.45 -1.16 64.94
CA GLN A 262 4.26 -1.51 65.71
C GLN A 262 3.98 -3.02 65.75
N SER A 263 4.67 -3.85 64.95
CA SER A 263 4.43 -5.31 64.94
C SER A 263 5.02 -6.04 66.15
N GLY A 264 5.91 -5.40 66.91
CA GLY A 264 6.64 -6.02 68.02
C GLY A 264 7.91 -6.77 67.61
N ASP A 265 8.21 -6.86 66.31
CA ASP A 265 9.48 -7.35 65.79
C ASP A 265 10.63 -6.39 66.15
N LYS A 266 11.89 -6.84 66.09
CA LYS A 266 13.06 -5.98 66.30
C LYS A 266 13.94 -5.93 65.05
N CYS A 267 14.33 -4.73 64.65
CA CYS A 267 15.39 -4.53 63.66
C CYS A 267 16.76 -4.60 64.37
N VAL A 268 17.58 -5.60 64.03
CA VAL A 268 18.93 -5.78 64.58
C VAL A 268 19.91 -5.94 63.42
N ASP A 269 20.95 -5.11 63.37
CA ASP A 269 21.98 -5.10 62.31
C ASP A 269 21.43 -5.09 60.87
N GLY A 270 20.28 -4.45 60.67
CA GLY A 270 19.63 -4.36 59.36
C GLY A 270 18.83 -5.60 58.95
N VAL A 271 18.59 -6.54 59.87
CA VAL A 271 17.73 -7.72 59.67
C VAL A 271 16.55 -7.67 60.64
N THR A 272 15.36 -7.97 60.15
CA THR A 272 14.16 -8.09 61.00
C THR A 272 14.20 -9.44 61.74
N SER A 273 14.28 -9.38 63.06
CA SER A 273 14.14 -10.54 63.94
C SER A 273 12.72 -10.56 64.49
N SER A 274 11.92 -11.56 64.10
CA SER A 274 10.66 -11.81 64.79
C SER A 274 10.94 -12.43 66.16
N PRO A 275 10.15 -12.10 67.19
CA PRO A 275 10.16 -12.84 68.43
C PRO A 275 9.52 -14.21 68.18
N SER A 276 10.26 -15.12 67.54
CA SER A 276 9.93 -16.53 67.57
C SER A 276 10.05 -17.01 69.01
N ALA A 277 8.91 -17.46 69.53
CA ALA A 277 8.72 -18.09 70.82
C ALA A 277 9.89 -19.00 71.19
N SER A 278 10.76 -18.51 72.08
CA SER A 278 11.67 -19.36 72.82
C SER A 278 10.88 -19.98 73.96
N ASN A 279 10.32 -21.18 73.75
CA ASN A 279 10.13 -22.23 74.74
C ASN A 279 9.40 -23.44 74.13
N ALA A 280 10.14 -24.33 73.49
CA ALA A 280 9.78 -25.74 73.43
C ALA A 280 11.07 -26.57 73.64
N PRO A 281 11.18 -27.37 74.71
CA PRO A 281 12.40 -28.10 75.02
C PRO A 281 12.61 -29.28 74.07
N SER A 282 13.88 -29.50 73.78
CA SER A 282 14.47 -30.58 72.99
C SER A 282 14.08 -31.98 73.48
N SER A 283 13.85 -32.92 72.56
CA SER A 283 14.17 -34.34 72.77
C SER A 283 14.29 -35.12 71.44
N PRO A 284 15.00 -36.26 71.43
CA PRO A 284 15.86 -36.64 70.32
C PRO A 284 15.33 -37.77 69.42
N ASN A 285 15.77 -37.71 68.16
CA ASN A 285 16.17 -38.78 67.24
C ASN A 285 15.52 -40.19 67.33
N SER A 286 14.74 -40.58 66.30
CA SER A 286 14.90 -41.88 65.63
C SER A 286 14.11 -42.03 64.32
N SER A 287 14.86 -42.48 63.31
CA SER A 287 14.50 -43.13 62.04
C SER A 287 13.11 -43.80 61.95
N THR A 288 12.37 -43.59 60.85
CA THR A 288 12.04 -44.64 59.83
C THR A 288 11.07 -44.15 58.73
N THR A 289 11.43 -44.47 57.48
CA THR A 289 10.64 -44.89 56.29
C THR A 289 9.32 -44.19 55.87
N ALA A 290 9.24 -43.85 54.56
CA ALA A 290 8.04 -43.47 53.78
C ALA A 290 6.97 -44.61 53.74
N PRO A 291 5.68 -44.38 53.36
CA PRO A 291 5.29 -43.94 52.00
C PRO A 291 3.98 -43.09 51.85
N ALA A 292 3.83 -42.56 50.61
CA ALA A 292 2.68 -42.04 49.86
C ALA A 292 1.24 -42.09 50.43
N THR A 293 0.44 -41.02 50.24
CA THR A 293 -0.71 -40.92 49.28
C THR A 293 -1.69 -39.74 49.55
N THR A 294 -1.98 -39.00 48.47
CA THR A 294 -3.29 -38.52 47.94
C THR A 294 -4.22 -37.50 48.66
N ALA A 295 -4.62 -36.49 47.85
CA ALA A 295 -5.86 -35.68 47.80
C ALA A 295 -6.12 -34.46 48.73
N ALA A 296 -5.90 -33.25 48.15
CA ALA A 296 -6.87 -32.16 47.82
C ALA A 296 -7.95 -31.67 48.83
N PRO A 297 -8.62 -30.53 48.58
CA PRO A 297 -8.16 -29.19 48.13
C PRO A 297 -8.70 -28.06 49.05
N SER A 298 -8.26 -26.79 48.93
CA SER A 298 -9.15 -25.62 49.05
C SER A 298 -8.51 -24.26 48.75
N ALA A 299 -9.19 -23.57 47.82
CA ALA A 299 -9.58 -22.16 47.83
C ALA A 299 -8.54 -21.10 48.24
N SER A 300 -8.07 -20.35 47.23
CA SER A 300 -8.23 -18.89 47.16
C SER A 300 -7.81 -18.39 45.78
N GLN A 301 -8.77 -18.39 44.85
CA GLN A 301 -8.77 -17.46 43.72
C GLN A 301 -9.40 -16.15 44.22
N THR A 302 -8.65 -15.07 44.17
CA THR A 302 -9.21 -13.72 44.03
C THR A 302 -8.59 -13.11 42.78
N THR A 303 -9.49 -12.72 41.89
CA THR A 303 -9.30 -12.20 40.54
C THR A 303 -8.60 -10.85 40.56
N SER A 304 -7.39 -10.78 40.02
CA SER A 304 -6.78 -9.52 39.58
C SER A 304 -7.38 -9.11 38.24
N ALA A 305 -7.94 -7.91 38.21
CA ALA A 305 -8.40 -7.22 37.00
C ALA A 305 -7.24 -7.07 35.99
N PRO A 306 -7.50 -7.10 34.66
CA PRO A 306 -6.45 -6.95 33.66
C PRO A 306 -5.93 -5.51 33.62
N SER A 307 -4.60 -5.36 33.75
CA SER A 307 -3.88 -4.13 33.45
C SER A 307 -4.06 -3.75 31.97
N ALA A 308 -4.64 -2.58 31.74
CA ALA A 308 -4.67 -1.93 30.43
C ALA A 308 -3.27 -1.40 30.07
N SER A 309 -2.37 -2.29 29.65
CA SER A 309 -1.09 -1.96 29.02
C SER A 309 -0.56 -3.18 28.26
N GLN A 310 -1.29 -3.59 27.22
CA GLN A 310 -0.71 -4.35 26.12
C GLN A 310 -0.75 -3.47 24.88
N THR A 311 0.36 -2.76 24.63
CA THR A 311 0.61 -2.13 23.35
C THR A 311 0.92 -3.26 22.37
N THR A 312 -0.04 -3.58 21.51
CA THR A 312 0.14 -4.52 20.40
C THR A 312 1.25 -3.98 19.50
N ALA A 313 2.22 -4.82 19.16
CA ALA A 313 3.19 -4.53 18.11
C ALA A 313 2.46 -4.16 16.81
N ALA A 314 2.94 -3.11 16.14
CA ALA A 314 2.44 -2.65 14.86
C ALA A 314 2.45 -3.78 13.81
N PRO A 315 1.37 -3.98 13.04
CA PRO A 315 1.41 -4.88 11.89
C PRO A 315 2.24 -4.24 10.76
N SER A 316 3.15 -5.03 10.21
CA SER A 316 3.89 -4.72 8.98
C SER A 316 2.94 -4.37 7.83
N ALA A 317 3.20 -3.25 7.17
CA ALA A 317 2.50 -2.81 5.97
C ALA A 317 2.85 -3.71 4.78
N ALA A 318 2.02 -4.72 4.52
CA ALA A 318 1.83 -5.32 3.21
C ALA A 318 0.55 -6.19 3.24
N GLN A 319 -0.62 -5.57 3.05
CA GLN A 319 -1.81 -6.27 2.56
C GLN A 319 -2.79 -5.27 1.93
N THR A 320 -2.88 -5.34 0.61
CA THR A 320 -3.91 -4.73 -0.23
C THR A 320 -5.28 -5.31 0.12
N THR A 321 -6.26 -4.46 0.37
CA THR A 321 -7.68 -4.87 0.37
C THR A 321 -8.49 -3.95 -0.55
N SER A 322 -9.22 -4.61 -1.43
CA SER A 322 -10.09 -4.05 -2.45
C SER A 322 -11.24 -3.23 -1.86
N ALA A 323 -11.61 -2.16 -2.56
CA ALA A 323 -12.70 -1.26 -2.21
C ALA A 323 -14.08 -1.96 -2.07
N PRO A 324 -14.97 -1.48 -1.19
CA PRO A 324 -16.34 -1.98 -1.12
C PRO A 324 -17.19 -1.44 -2.27
N SER A 325 -17.88 -2.33 -2.97
CA SER A 325 -18.90 -1.98 -3.95
C SER A 325 -20.10 -1.33 -3.25
N VAL A 326 -20.33 -0.04 -3.53
CA VAL A 326 -21.55 0.66 -3.13
C VAL A 326 -22.65 0.28 -4.11
N THR A 327 -23.57 -0.59 -3.67
CA THR A 327 -24.85 -0.82 -4.34
C THR A 327 -25.76 0.37 -4.07
N THR A 328 -25.97 1.22 -5.06
CA THR A 328 -26.97 2.29 -5.01
C THR A 328 -28.37 1.70 -5.22
N THR A 329 -29.22 1.80 -4.19
CA THR A 329 -30.67 1.58 -4.31
C THR A 329 -31.31 2.86 -4.88
N PRO A 330 -32.17 2.79 -5.90
CA PRO A 330 -32.81 3.98 -6.47
C PRO A 330 -33.94 4.51 -5.57
N VAL A 331 -33.93 5.82 -5.32
CA VAL A 331 -35.01 6.59 -4.70
C VAL A 331 -36.16 6.76 -5.71
N PRO A 332 -37.44 6.64 -5.29
CA PRO A 332 -38.59 6.63 -6.19
C PRO A 332 -38.85 8.00 -6.80
N THR A 333 -38.99 8.03 -8.13
CA THR A 333 -39.39 9.22 -8.88
C THR A 333 -40.91 9.40 -8.81
N THR A 334 -41.34 10.51 -8.21
CA THR A 334 -42.73 10.98 -8.26
C THR A 334 -43.13 11.32 -9.70
N THR A 335 -44.15 10.62 -10.18
CA THR A 335 -44.79 10.76 -11.48
C THR A 335 -45.66 12.01 -11.51
N ARG A 336 -45.47 12.89 -12.50
CA ARG A 336 -46.48 13.87 -12.93
C ARG A 336 -46.72 13.65 -14.42
N SER A 337 -47.90 13.10 -14.72
CA SER A 337 -48.48 13.02 -16.07
C SER A 337 -48.74 14.43 -16.63
N PRO A 338 -48.67 14.62 -17.96
CA PRO A 338 -49.92 14.51 -18.72
C PRO A 338 -49.81 13.72 -20.04
N SER A 339 -50.83 12.88 -20.20
CA SER A 339 -51.59 12.45 -21.39
C SER A 339 -51.26 13.02 -22.79
N ASN A 340 -51.33 12.09 -23.75
CA ASN A 340 -51.45 12.16 -25.23
C ASN A 340 -50.15 11.72 -25.90
N GLY A 341 -50.09 10.75 -26.80
CA GLY A 341 -51.09 9.95 -27.50
C GLY A 341 -50.33 9.26 -28.64
N ASP A 342 -50.85 8.12 -29.07
CA ASP A 342 -50.54 7.38 -30.29
C ASP A 342 -49.41 6.33 -30.30
N ASN A 343 -49.90 5.16 -30.71
CA ASN A 343 -49.27 3.88 -30.98
C ASN A 343 -48.19 3.97 -32.07
N ILE A 344 -47.26 3.00 -32.07
CA ILE A 344 -47.13 1.98 -33.15
C ILE A 344 -45.88 1.09 -32.87
N VAL A 345 -46.18 -0.20 -32.64
CA VAL A 345 -45.60 -1.44 -33.21
C VAL A 345 -44.14 -1.84 -32.93
N ASP A 346 -44.02 -3.10 -32.47
CA ASP A 346 -42.98 -4.14 -32.60
C ASP A 346 -41.56 -3.78 -33.09
N GLU A 347 -40.52 -4.34 -32.46
CA GLU A 347 -39.97 -5.65 -32.85
C GLU A 347 -38.73 -6.05 -32.01
N LYS A 348 -38.62 -7.36 -31.78
CA LYS A 348 -37.40 -8.19 -31.60
C LYS A 348 -36.34 -7.84 -30.54
N LYS A 349 -36.41 -8.69 -29.51
CA LYS A 349 -35.33 -9.17 -28.64
C LYS A 349 -34.30 -9.97 -29.46
N ALA A 350 -33.03 -9.54 -29.44
CA ALA A 350 -31.90 -10.33 -29.92
C ALA A 350 -31.00 -10.72 -28.75
N THR A 351 -30.58 -11.98 -28.79
CA THR A 351 -29.91 -12.78 -27.77
C THR A 351 -28.42 -12.44 -27.69
N GLU A 352 -27.90 -12.18 -26.49
CA GLU A 352 -26.46 -12.14 -26.19
C GLU A 352 -25.86 -13.55 -26.27
N SER A 353 -24.74 -13.69 -26.97
CA SER A 353 -23.90 -14.89 -26.93
C SER A 353 -22.47 -14.47 -26.60
N THR A 354 -22.10 -14.70 -25.34
CA THR A 354 -20.77 -14.47 -24.78
C THR A 354 -19.95 -15.74 -24.94
N SER A 355 -18.85 -15.69 -25.70
CA SER A 355 -17.83 -16.75 -25.69
C SER A 355 -16.47 -16.14 -25.38
N GLY A 356 -16.06 -16.26 -24.11
CA GLY A 356 -14.70 -16.01 -23.66
C GLY A 356 -13.81 -17.21 -23.97
N GLY A 357 -12.67 -16.95 -24.61
CA GLY A 357 -11.59 -17.91 -24.81
C GLY A 357 -10.32 -17.38 -24.17
N VAL A 358 -9.93 -17.98 -23.04
CA VAL A 358 -8.66 -17.77 -22.34
C VAL A 358 -7.60 -18.60 -23.06
N MET A 359 -6.46 -18.01 -23.43
CA MET A 359 -5.31 -18.75 -23.93
C MET A 359 -4.09 -18.45 -23.05
N GLU A 360 -3.75 -19.41 -22.20
CA GLU A 360 -2.45 -19.52 -21.52
C GLU A 360 -1.39 -19.96 -22.54
N THR A 361 -0.24 -19.29 -22.57
CA THR A 361 0.97 -19.78 -23.25
C THR A 361 2.08 -20.01 -22.23
N ALA A 362 2.41 -21.28 -22.03
CA ALA A 362 3.61 -21.72 -21.33
C ALA A 362 4.82 -21.64 -22.29
N GLY A 363 5.88 -20.97 -21.85
CA GLY A 363 7.16 -20.90 -22.55
C GLY A 363 8.01 -22.14 -22.30
N VAL A 364 8.55 -22.72 -23.37
CA VAL A 364 9.60 -23.74 -23.32
C VAL A 364 10.89 -23.13 -23.89
N LEU A 365 11.91 -23.03 -23.03
CA LEU A 365 13.29 -22.75 -23.44
C LEU A 365 13.89 -24.01 -24.09
N THR A 366 14.53 -23.84 -25.24
CA THR A 366 15.53 -24.78 -25.75
C THR A 366 16.85 -24.06 -26.02
N ALA A 367 17.85 -24.42 -25.23
CA ALA A 367 19.25 -24.17 -25.50
C ALA A 367 19.78 -25.30 -26.39
N ALA A 368 20.56 -24.97 -27.41
CA ALA A 368 21.40 -25.93 -28.11
C ALA A 368 22.74 -25.28 -28.46
N ALA A 369 23.78 -25.75 -27.78
CA ALA A 369 25.17 -25.58 -28.15
C ALA A 369 25.57 -26.70 -29.12
N VAL A 370 26.34 -26.39 -30.17
CA VAL A 370 27.26 -27.35 -30.79
C VAL A 370 28.51 -26.62 -31.27
N ALA A 371 29.66 -27.14 -30.85
CA ALA A 371 31.00 -26.78 -31.27
C ALA A 371 31.57 -27.81 -32.27
N ALA A 372 32.73 -27.47 -32.84
CA ALA A 372 33.70 -28.33 -33.56
C ALA A 372 33.39 -28.62 -35.04
N ALA A 373 34.34 -28.70 -35.99
CA ALA A 373 35.81 -28.60 -35.99
C ALA A 373 36.33 -28.40 -37.43
N ALA A 374 37.63 -28.10 -37.52
CA ALA A 374 38.48 -27.82 -38.67
C ALA A 374 38.54 -28.88 -39.79
N LEU A 375 38.88 -28.43 -41.02
CA LEU A 375 39.98 -28.95 -41.88
C LEU A 375 39.95 -28.28 -43.28
N LEU A 376 40.80 -27.26 -43.48
CA LEU A 376 41.74 -27.05 -44.60
C LEU A 376 42.38 -25.66 -44.50
#